data_AF-A0A1F3UPB7-F1
#
_entry.id   AF-A0A1F3UPB7-F1
#
_cell.length_a   1.000
_cell.length_b   1.000
_cell.length_c   1.000
_cell.angle_alpha   90.00
_cell.angle_beta   90.00
_cell.angle_gamma   90.00
#
_symmetry.space_group_name_H-M   'P 1'
#
loop_
_entity.id
_entity.type
_entity.pdbx_description
1 polymer ?
#
loop_
_entity_poly.entity_id
_entity_poly.type
_entity_poly.pdbx_seq_one_letter_code
_entity_poly.pdbx_strand_id
1 'polypeptide(L)'
;MEYEKNDEVYSKVVRAGKRTYFFDVKATKGRDLYITMTESKKTFTDGKEYYQKHKIFLYKEDFEKFAEGLSEVVNKIKELTDSGEYVSEELEDQDSVETFSEVSFEDL
;
A
#
# COMPACT_ATOMS: atom_id res chain seq x y z
N MET A 1 14.40 14.81 3.54
CA MET A 1 13.34 15.27 4.46
C MET A 1 12.82 14.04 5.15
N GLU A 2 13.17 13.93 6.42
CA GLU A 2 12.69 12.91 7.34
C GLU A 2 11.18 13.14 7.52
N TYR A 3 10.36 12.16 7.12
CA TYR A 3 8.93 12.25 7.36
C TYR A 3 8.74 12.01 8.85
N GLU A 4 8.48 13.07 9.62
CA GLU A 4 8.20 12.96 11.05
C GLU A 4 7.15 11.87 11.29
N LYS A 5 7.57 10.78 11.93
CA LYS A 5 6.71 9.71 12.46
C LYS A 5 5.73 10.24 13.52
N ASN A 6 5.87 11.49 13.96
CA ASN A 6 5.21 12.04 15.14
C ASN A 6 3.68 12.08 15.08
N ASP A 7 3.09 12.02 13.88
CA ASP A 7 1.63 12.07 13.70
C ASP A 7 1.02 10.76 13.19
N GLU A 8 1.80 9.68 13.10
CA GLU A 8 1.30 8.36 12.68
C GLU A 8 0.63 7.63 13.85
N VAL A 9 -0.66 7.36 13.72
CA VAL A 9 -1.49 6.70 14.74
C VAL A 9 -1.49 5.18 14.56
N TYR A 10 -1.46 4.73 13.31
CA TYR A 10 -1.45 3.32 12.94
C TYR A 10 -0.87 3.16 11.53
N SER A 11 -0.17 2.06 11.27
CA SER A 11 0.28 1.71 9.91
C SER A 11 0.09 0.22 9.64
N LYS A 12 -0.33 -0.09 8.41
CA LYS A 12 -0.40 -1.44 7.87
C LYS A 12 0.42 -1.52 6.59
N VAL A 13 1.39 -2.43 6.57
CA VAL A 13 2.21 -2.74 5.40
C VAL A 13 1.71 -4.02 4.73
N VAL A 14 1.54 -3.99 3.41
CA VAL A 14 1.18 -5.16 2.58
C VAL A 14 2.21 -5.30 1.46
N ARG A 15 2.93 -6.41 1.44
CA ARG A 15 3.88 -6.75 0.37
C ARG A 15 3.21 -7.64 -0.66
N ALA A 16 3.39 -7.34 -1.95
CA ALA A 16 2.83 -8.09 -3.06
C ALA A 16 3.84 -8.06 -4.24
N GLY A 17 4.71 -9.07 -4.31
CA GLY A 17 5.80 -9.13 -5.28
C GLY A 17 6.64 -7.85 -5.30
N LYS A 18 6.71 -7.19 -6.47
CA LYS A 18 7.49 -5.94 -6.68
C LYS A 18 6.82 -4.69 -6.11
N ARG A 19 5.64 -4.79 -5.49
CA ARG A 19 4.92 -3.66 -4.89
C ARG A 19 4.84 -3.82 -3.37
N THR A 20 4.96 -2.70 -2.67
CA THR A 20 4.67 -2.60 -1.25
C THR A 20 3.64 -1.49 -1.04
N TYR A 21 2.53 -1.83 -0.40
CA TYR A 21 1.48 -0.89 -0.04
C TYR A 21 1.60 -0.51 1.44
N PHE A 22 1.47 0.77 1.73
CA PHE A 22 1.47 1.35 3.07
C PHE A 22 0.12 2.03 3.28
N PHE A 23 -0.60 1.61 4.31
CA PHE A 23 -1.87 2.20 4.73
C PHE A 23 -1.66 2.82 6.10
N ASP A 24 -1.47 4.13 6.13
CA ASP A 24 -1.16 4.88 7.35
C ASP A 24 -2.37 5.69 7.79
N VAL A 25 -2.74 5.59 9.06
CA VAL A 25 -3.68 6.50 9.72
C VAL A 25 -2.86 7.57 10.42
N LYS A 26 -3.11 8.84 10.07
CA LYS A 26 -2.36 9.98 10.60
C LYS A 26 -3.29 11.01 11.20
N ALA A 27 -2.80 11.77 12.18
CA ALA A 27 -3.51 12.89 12.76
C ALA A 27 -3.02 14.22 12.16
N THR A 28 -3.93 15.18 11.98
CA THR A 28 -3.55 16.58 11.74
C THR A 28 -3.20 17.24 13.07
N LYS A 29 -2.63 18.45 13.03
CA LYS A 29 -2.45 19.30 14.22
C LYS A 29 -3.76 19.56 14.98
N GLY A 30 -4.90 19.52 14.28
CA GLY A 30 -6.25 19.66 14.85
C GLY A 30 -6.82 18.40 15.49
N ARG A 31 -6.05 17.29 15.53
CA ARG A 31 -6.49 15.94 15.94
C ARG A 31 -7.56 15.31 15.03
N ASP A 32 -7.69 15.77 13.80
CA ASP A 32 -8.48 15.09 12.78
C ASP A 32 -7.67 13.95 12.17
N LEU A 33 -8.31 12.80 11.94
CA LEU A 33 -7.67 11.65 11.31
C LEU A 33 -7.83 11.69 9.80
N TYR A 34 -6.78 11.31 9.09
CA TYR A 34 -6.77 11.09 7.64
C TYR A 34 -5.95 9.84 7.32
N ILE A 35 -6.18 9.26 6.14
CA ILE A 35 -5.45 8.08 5.65
C ILE A 35 -4.45 8.52 4.59
N THR A 36 -3.24 8.00 4.66
CA THR A 36 -2.28 8.01 3.55
C THR A 36 -2.12 6.60 3.02
N MET A 37 -2.47 6.41 1.74
CA MET A 37 -2.20 5.16 1.03
C MET A 37 -1.02 5.38 0.09
N THR A 38 0.06 4.64 0.29
CA THR A 38 1.25 4.71 -0.59
C THR A 38 1.50 3.37 -1.23
N GLU A 39 1.57 3.34 -2.55
CA GLU A 39 2.17 2.23 -3.28
C GLU A 39 3.64 2.56 -3.56
N SER A 40 4.56 1.65 -3.25
CA SER A 40 5.96 1.70 -3.65
C SER A 40 6.26 0.52 -4.57
N LYS A 41 6.50 0.80 -5.85
CA LYS A 41 6.84 -0.20 -6.86
C LYS A 41 8.35 -0.22 -7.10
N LYS A 42 8.98 -1.37 -6.92
CA LYS A 42 10.38 -1.62 -7.29
C LYS A 42 10.48 -1.71 -8.81
N THR A 43 11.28 -0.84 -9.41
CA THR A 43 11.60 -0.83 -10.84
C THR A 43 13.10 -1.01 -11.05
N PHE A 44 13.48 -1.58 -12.19
CA PHE A 44 14.87 -1.76 -12.59
C PHE A 44 15.08 -0.99 -13.89
N THR A 45 16.03 -0.05 -13.88
CA THR A 45 16.42 0.72 -15.06
C THR A 45 17.94 0.72 -15.13
N ASP A 46 18.50 0.29 -16.27
CA ASP A 46 19.96 0.23 -16.51
C ASP A 46 20.74 -0.52 -15.41
N GLY A 47 20.17 -1.62 -14.91
CA GLY A 47 20.77 -2.45 -13.84
C GLY A 47 20.75 -1.82 -12.45
N LYS A 48 20.11 -0.65 -12.28
CA LYS A 48 19.91 0.01 -10.99
C LYS A 48 18.47 -0.13 -10.52
N GLU A 49 18.33 -0.32 -9.21
CA GLU A 49 17.03 -0.39 -8.54
C GLU A 49 16.50 1.02 -8.24
N TYR A 50 15.24 1.23 -8.56
CA TYR A 50 14.50 2.46 -8.25
C TYR A 50 13.16 2.12 -7.60
N TYR A 51 12.61 3.05 -6.83
CA TYR A 51 11.30 2.90 -6.21
C TYR A 51 10.38 4.03 -6.68
N GLN A 52 9.36 3.67 -7.46
CA GLN A 52 8.31 4.60 -7.85
C GLN A 52 7.22 4.60 -6.77
N LYS A 53 6.92 5.78 -6.21
CA LYS A 53 5.90 5.93 -5.18
C LYS A 53 4.67 6.65 -5.72
N HIS A 54 3.50 6.04 -5.53
CA HIS A 54 2.20 6.67 -5.74
C HIS A 54 1.55 6.86 -4.39
N LYS A 55 1.11 8.09 -4.08
CA LYS A 55 0.53 8.44 -2.78
C LYS A 55 -0.82 9.08 -2.95
N ILE A 56 -1.79 8.60 -2.18
CA ILE A 56 -3.15 9.12 -2.10
C ILE A 56 -3.38 9.55 -0.65
N PHE A 57 -4.01 10.72 -0.49
CA PHE A 57 -4.53 11.19 0.78
C PHE A 57 -6.04 11.07 0.75
N LEU A 58 -6.61 10.51 1.81
CA LEU A 58 -8.05 10.37 1.99
C LEU A 58 -8.43 11.04 3.30
N TYR A 59 -9.39 11.95 3.24
CA TYR A 59 -9.87 12.71 4.39
C TYR A 59 -11.20 12.14 4.90
N LYS A 60 -11.55 12.49 6.14
CA LYS A 60 -12.66 11.89 6.89
C LYS A 60 -14.00 11.97 6.16
N GLU A 61 -14.26 13.06 5.46
CA GLU A 61 -15.48 13.29 4.68
C GLU A 61 -15.71 12.27 3.56
N ASP A 62 -14.63 11.61 3.09
CA ASP A 62 -14.65 10.69 1.96
C ASP A 62 -14.50 9.23 2.38
N PHE A 63 -14.23 8.93 3.65
CA PHE A 63 -13.92 7.56 4.12
C PHE A 63 -14.97 6.53 3.75
N GLU A 64 -16.23 6.82 4.05
CA GLU A 64 -17.34 5.88 3.84
C GLU A 64 -17.54 5.61 2.34
N LYS A 65 -17.68 6.67 1.54
CA LYS A 65 -17.88 6.57 0.09
C LYS A 65 -16.72 5.86 -0.61
N PHE A 66 -15.48 6.16 -0.20
CA PHE A 66 -14.30 5.52 -0.77
C PHE A 66 -14.24 4.03 -0.39
N ALA A 67 -14.51 3.68 0.87
CA ALA A 67 -14.49 2.29 1.33
C ALA A 67 -15.58 1.45 0.65
N GLU A 68 -16.79 1.99 0.52
CA GLU A 68 -17.89 1.36 -0.20
C GLU A 68 -17.54 1.14 -1.67
N GLY A 69 -17.09 2.20 -2.37
CA GLY A 69 -16.71 2.11 -3.78
C GLY A 69 -15.57 1.11 -4.02
N LEU A 70 -14.56 1.09 -3.14
CA LEU A 70 -13.47 0.11 -3.21
C LEU A 70 -13.97 -1.32 -2.98
N SER A 71 -14.84 -1.53 -1.99
CA SER A 71 -15.41 -2.86 -1.73
C SER A 71 -16.28 -3.35 -2.89
N GLU A 72 -17.08 -2.46 -3.49
CA GLU A 72 -17.94 -2.79 -4.62
C GLU A 72 -17.12 -3.26 -5.83
N VAL A 73 -16.09 -2.50 -6.21
CA VAL A 73 -15.25 -2.88 -7.37
C VAL A 73 -14.44 -4.15 -7.10
N VAL A 74 -13.98 -4.37 -5.87
CA VAL A 74 -13.29 -5.63 -5.49
C VAL A 74 -14.23 -6.81 -5.57
N ASN A 75 -15.47 -6.67 -5.09
CA ASN A 75 -16.48 -7.73 -5.21
C ASN A 75 -16.84 -7.99 -6.67
N LYS A 76 -16.94 -6.93 -7.50
CA LYS A 76 -17.19 -7.10 -8.93
C LYS A 76 -16.09 -7.86 -9.63
N ILE A 77 -14.81 -7.63 -9.28
CA ILE A 77 -13.69 -8.41 -9.80
C ILE A 77 -13.87 -9.90 -9.46
N LYS A 78 -14.24 -10.22 -8.22
CA LYS A 78 -14.49 -11.62 -7.81
C LYS A 78 -15.61 -12.28 -8.62
N GLU A 79 -16.74 -11.59 -8.80
CA GLU A 79 -17.83 -12.10 -9.65
C GLU A 79 -17.38 -12.37 -11.09
N LEU A 80 -16.55 -11.49 -11.65
CA LEU A 80 -16.03 -11.62 -13.01
C LEU A 80 -15.00 -12.75 -13.13
N THR A 81 -14.21 -13.02 -12.09
CA THR A 81 -13.29 -14.17 -12.08
C THR A 81 -14.06 -15.49 -11.92
N ASP A 82 -15.12 -15.50 -11.12
CA ASP A 82 -15.94 -16.69 -10.88
C ASP A 82 -16.79 -17.09 -12.10
N SER A 83 -17.10 -16.15 -12.99
CA SER A 83 -17.79 -16.46 -14.25
C SER A 83 -16.93 -17.28 -15.22
N GLY A 84 -15.62 -17.35 -15.00
CA GLY A 84 -14.66 -18.02 -15.87
C GLY A 84 -14.31 -17.24 -17.15
N GLU A 85 -14.88 -16.04 -17.33
CA GLU A 85 -14.54 -15.16 -18.46
C GLU A 85 -13.20 -14.44 -18.26
N TYR A 86 -12.76 -14.27 -17.01
CA TYR A 86 -11.53 -13.58 -16.65
C TYR A 86 -10.67 -14.45 -15.73
N VAL A 87 -9.37 -14.56 -16.05
CA VAL A 87 -8.42 -15.32 -15.24
C VAL A 87 -7.87 -14.41 -14.14
N SER A 88 -8.02 -14.80 -12.88
CA SER A 88 -7.14 -14.31 -11.83
C SER A 88 -5.84 -15.11 -11.92
N GLU A 89 -4.78 -14.53 -12.49
CA GLU A 89 -3.45 -15.12 -12.32
C GLU A 89 -3.15 -15.10 -10.81
N GLU A 90 -3.21 -16.27 -10.17
CA GLU A 90 -2.58 -16.47 -8.87
C GLU A 90 -1.09 -16.20 -9.12
N LEU A 91 -0.61 -15.06 -8.64
CA LEU A 91 0.80 -14.73 -8.73
C LEU A 91 1.56 -15.79 -7.92
N GLU A 92 2.15 -16.75 -8.61
CA GLU A 92 3.18 -17.60 -8.02
C GLU A 92 4.29 -16.66 -7.53
N ASP A 93 4.41 -16.51 -6.21
CA ASP A 93 5.54 -15.86 -5.55
C ASP A 93 6.81 -16.71 -5.76
N GLN A 94 7.32 -16.71 -6.99
CA GLN A 94 8.67 -17.16 -7.31
C GLN A 94 9.60 -15.95 -7.36
N ASP A 95 9.85 -15.35 -6.20
CA ASP A 95 11.10 -14.60 -6.02
C ASP A 95 11.58 -14.74 -4.57
N SER A 96 12.42 -15.77 -4.43
CA SER A 96 13.48 -16.01 -3.45
C SER A 96 13.59 -15.11 -2.22
N VAL A 97 13.60 -15.80 -1.09
CA VAL A 97 14.16 -15.40 0.20
C VAL A 97 15.57 -14.82 0.03
N GLU A 98 15.69 -13.49 0.08
CA GLU A 98 16.94 -12.82 0.44
C GLU A 98 16.66 -12.02 1.73
N THR A 99 17.21 -12.56 2.81
CA THR A 99 17.20 -12.06 4.18
C THR A 99 17.55 -10.58 4.25
N PHE A 100 16.55 -9.69 4.31
CA PHE A 100 16.77 -8.33 4.78
C PHE A 100 16.58 -8.31 6.29
N SER A 101 17.72 -8.25 6.98
CA SER A 101 17.85 -7.99 8.41
C SER A 101 16.90 -6.88 8.86
N GLU A 102 16.20 -7.14 9.95
CA GLU A 102 15.48 -6.19 10.77
C GLU A 102 16.43 -5.06 11.17
N VAL A 103 16.42 -3.96 10.40
CA VAL A 103 17.10 -2.73 10.80
C VAL A 103 16.16 -2.03 11.76
N SER A 104 16.48 -2.09 13.06
CA SER A 104 15.79 -1.35 14.12
C SER A 104 15.92 0.15 13.85
N PHE A 105 14.79 0.84 13.88
CA PHE A 105 14.66 2.29 13.64
C PHE A 105 15.15 3.13 14.84
N GLU A 106 16.26 2.74 15.46
CA GLU A 106 16.86 3.43 16.62
C GLU A 106 18.25 4.03 16.34
N ASP A 107 18.78 3.86 15.12
CA ASP A 107 20.10 4.37 14.71
C ASP A 107 20.06 5.43 13.58
N LEU A 108 19.00 6.25 13.52
CA LEU A 108 19.00 7.48 12.72
C LEU A 108 18.64 8.69 13.59
#